data_AF-A0A0U3SUA9-F1
#
_entry.id   AF-A0A0U3SUA9-F1
#
_cell.length_a   1.000
_cell.length_b   1.000
_cell.length_c   1.000
_cell.angle_alpha   90.00
_cell.angle_beta   90.00
_cell.angle_gamma   90.00
#
_symmetry.space_group_name_H-M   'P 1'
#
loop_
_entity.id
_entity.type
_entity.pdbx_description
1 polymer ?
#
loop_
_entity_poly.entity_id
_entity_poly.type
_entity_poly.pdbx_seq_one_letter_code
_entity_poly.pdbx_strand_id
1 'polypeptide(L)'
;IWVMIFPMMVKVDFGALHAVRRHWKGVGVTLFINWGVKPFSMALLAWLFIRHAFAGWLPAGQLDSYIAGLILLAAAPCTAMVFVWSRLTDGEPNFTLTQVALNDTIMVFAFAPLVGLLLGLSAITVPWGTLLLSVGLYIIIPVVAAQLWRAQLLKRGGTTALERTLARLHFPSLAALLATLVLLFGFQGEQILDQPLIIALLAVPILIQVFFNSGLAYWLNFKVGEKHSVAGPSALIGASNFFELAVA
;
A
#
# COMPACT_ATOMS: atom_id res chain seq x y z
N ILE A 1 -5.61 -13.72 -4.30
CA ILE A 1 -4.43 -12.80 -4.30
C ILE A 1 -3.76 -12.68 -5.68
N TRP A 2 -3.19 -13.75 -6.27
CA TRP A 2 -2.46 -13.61 -7.54
C TRP A 2 -3.28 -13.04 -8.71
N VAL A 3 -4.51 -13.53 -8.90
CA VAL A 3 -5.44 -13.01 -9.94
C VAL A 3 -5.73 -11.51 -9.78
N MET A 4 -5.64 -10.99 -8.55
CA MET A 4 -5.85 -9.58 -8.23
C MET A 4 -4.58 -8.75 -8.41
N ILE A 5 -3.41 -9.25 -7.98
CA ILE A 5 -2.13 -8.53 -8.09
C ILE A 5 -1.61 -8.52 -9.53
N PHE A 6 -1.81 -9.61 -10.26
CA PHE A 6 -1.18 -9.80 -11.57
C PHE A 6 -1.52 -8.70 -12.60
N PRO A 7 -2.79 -8.31 -12.81
CA PRO A 7 -3.14 -7.27 -13.79
C PRO A 7 -2.56 -5.90 -13.42
N MET A 8 -2.46 -5.61 -12.13
CA MET A 8 -1.85 -4.39 -11.61
C MET A 8 -0.36 -4.34 -11.95
N MET A 9 0.37 -5.43 -11.70
CA MET A 9 1.80 -5.54 -12.03
C MET A 9 2.05 -5.47 -13.55
N VAL A 10 1.13 -5.96 -14.38
CA VAL A 10 1.21 -5.84 -15.85
C VAL A 10 1.01 -4.39 -16.32
N LYS A 11 0.24 -3.59 -15.56
CA LYS A 11 0.01 -2.17 -15.85
C LYS A 11 1.25 -1.31 -15.55
N VAL A 12 2.14 -1.77 -14.67
CA VAL A 12 3.38 -1.05 -14.31
C VAL A 12 4.27 -0.88 -15.53
N ASP A 13 4.50 0.36 -15.92
CA ASP A 13 5.40 0.73 -17.00
C ASP A 13 6.68 1.36 -16.47
N PHE A 14 7.77 0.60 -16.47
CA PHE A 14 9.10 1.11 -16.13
C PHE A 14 9.59 2.19 -17.11
N GLY A 15 9.08 2.22 -18.35
CA GLY A 15 9.36 3.29 -19.31
C GLY A 15 8.77 4.64 -18.86
N ALA A 16 7.60 4.62 -18.21
CA ALA A 16 6.92 5.79 -17.69
C ALA A 16 7.64 6.43 -16.48
N LEU A 17 8.66 5.78 -15.91
CA LEU A 17 9.51 6.38 -14.86
C LEU A 17 10.24 7.64 -15.36
N HIS A 18 10.47 7.78 -16.67
CA HIS A 18 11.05 9.02 -17.22
C HIS A 18 10.13 10.23 -16.99
N ALA A 19 8.81 10.02 -16.88
CA ALA A 19 7.84 11.08 -16.59
C ALA A 19 7.91 11.58 -15.13
N VAL A 20 8.61 10.87 -14.22
CA VAL A 20 8.86 11.32 -12.84
C VAL A 20 9.46 12.73 -12.83
N ARG A 21 10.35 13.04 -13.79
CA ARG A 21 11.01 14.34 -13.89
C ARG A 21 10.03 15.50 -14.04
N ARG A 22 8.86 15.28 -14.63
CA ARG A 22 7.86 16.32 -14.86
C ARG A 22 7.17 16.78 -13.58
N HIS A 23 7.01 15.89 -12.60
CA HIS A 23 6.35 16.14 -11.31
C HIS A 23 7.23 15.74 -10.13
N TRP A 24 8.54 15.97 -10.25
CA TRP A 24 9.53 15.44 -9.30
C TRP A 24 9.32 15.92 -7.87
N LYS A 25 8.79 17.14 -7.68
CA LYS A 25 8.51 17.67 -6.34
C LYS A 25 7.36 16.90 -5.69
N GLY A 26 6.22 16.77 -6.38
CA GLY A 26 5.09 15.97 -5.90
C GLY A 26 5.43 14.49 -5.69
N VAL A 27 6.24 13.91 -6.59
CA VAL A 27 6.73 12.53 -6.43
C VAL A 27 7.60 12.42 -5.17
N GLY A 28 8.55 13.34 -4.98
CA GLY A 28 9.43 13.37 -3.81
C GLY A 28 8.66 13.50 -2.50
N VAL A 29 7.65 14.37 -2.44
CA VAL A 29 6.77 14.51 -1.27
C VAL A 29 6.05 13.18 -0.98
N THR A 30 5.44 12.57 -2.00
CA THR A 30 4.70 11.32 -1.82
C THR A 30 5.60 10.18 -1.34
N LEU A 31 6.81 10.06 -1.90
CA LEU A 31 7.78 9.04 -1.48
C LEU A 31 8.26 9.26 -0.04
N PHE A 32 8.55 10.51 0.31
CA PHE A 32 8.94 10.86 1.67
C PHE A 32 7.85 10.47 2.67
N ILE A 33 6.58 10.74 2.32
CA ILE A 33 5.45 10.36 3.16
C ILE A 33 5.33 8.83 3.24
N ASN A 34 5.33 8.13 2.12
CA ASN A 34 5.12 6.68 2.06
C ASN A 34 6.20 5.86 2.77
N TRP A 35 7.47 6.25 2.60
CA TRP A 35 8.61 5.45 3.03
C TRP A 35 9.29 6.00 4.28
N GLY A 36 9.21 7.33 4.51
CA GLY A 36 9.86 8.01 5.62
C GLY A 36 8.91 8.38 6.76
N VAL A 37 7.72 8.89 6.47
CA VAL A 37 6.82 9.38 7.53
C VAL A 37 5.86 8.29 7.99
N LYS A 38 5.14 7.67 7.07
CA LYS A 38 4.02 6.77 7.36
C LYS A 38 4.41 5.51 8.16
N PRO A 39 5.48 4.76 7.82
CA PRO A 39 5.81 3.54 8.55
C PRO A 39 6.32 3.85 9.96
N PHE A 40 7.10 4.93 10.11
CA PHE A 40 7.65 5.37 11.39
C PHE A 40 6.60 6.03 12.28
N SER A 41 5.71 6.85 11.71
CA SER A 41 4.59 7.41 12.46
C SER A 41 3.64 6.31 12.92
N MET A 42 3.45 5.23 12.15
CA MET A 42 2.65 4.10 12.60
C MET A 42 3.34 3.36 13.74
N ALA A 43 4.64 3.10 13.64
CA ALA A 43 5.37 2.45 14.73
C ALA A 43 5.27 3.26 16.03
N LEU A 44 5.40 4.59 15.95
CA LEU A 44 5.23 5.48 17.09
C LEU A 44 3.80 5.46 17.64
N LEU A 45 2.79 5.56 16.78
CA LEU A 45 1.38 5.52 17.17
C LEU A 45 1.01 4.16 17.76
N ALA A 46 1.48 3.06 17.18
CA ALA A 46 1.28 1.72 17.69
C ALA A 46 1.92 1.58 19.08
N TRP A 47 3.15 2.06 19.27
CA TRP A 47 3.79 2.05 20.58
C TRP A 47 3.02 2.91 21.62
N LEU A 48 2.59 4.11 21.25
CA LEU A 48 1.88 5.02 22.14
C LEU A 48 0.49 4.49 22.50
N PHE A 49 -0.30 4.10 21.51
CA PHE A 49 -1.68 3.67 21.73
C PHE A 49 -1.76 2.24 22.24
N ILE A 50 -1.01 1.29 21.67
CA ILE A 50 -1.13 -0.13 22.04
C ILE A 50 -0.41 -0.45 23.34
N ARG A 51 0.84 0.04 23.53
CA ARG A 51 1.63 -0.28 24.75
C ARG A 51 1.36 0.64 25.93
N HIS A 52 0.79 1.84 25.73
CA HIS A 52 0.57 2.79 26.82
C HIS A 52 -0.91 3.12 27.00
N ALA A 53 -1.53 3.77 26.01
CA ALA A 53 -2.89 4.30 26.19
C ALA A 53 -3.94 3.18 26.37
N PHE A 54 -3.80 2.08 25.63
CA PHE A 54 -4.80 1.00 25.54
C PHE A 54 -4.32 -0.33 26.12
N ALA A 55 -3.10 -0.39 26.68
CA ALA A 55 -2.52 -1.64 27.19
C ALA A 55 -3.40 -2.33 28.23
N GLY A 56 -4.13 -1.57 29.07
CA GLY A 56 -5.06 -2.11 30.06
C GLY A 56 -6.36 -2.67 29.48
N TRP A 57 -6.72 -2.31 28.26
CA TRP A 57 -7.95 -2.77 27.58
C TRP A 57 -7.69 -3.83 26.52
N LEU A 58 -6.42 -4.07 26.18
CA LEU A 58 -6.01 -5.04 25.18
C LEU A 58 -5.46 -6.31 25.86
N PRO A 59 -5.68 -7.50 25.28
CA PRO A 59 -5.07 -8.73 25.77
C PRO A 59 -3.53 -8.61 25.80
N ALA A 60 -2.93 -8.75 26.99
CA ALA A 60 -1.50 -8.55 27.20
C ALA A 60 -0.62 -9.43 26.30
N GLY A 61 -1.09 -10.64 25.95
CA GLY A 61 -0.39 -11.56 25.06
C GLY A 61 -0.47 -11.23 23.56
N GLN A 62 -1.25 -10.23 23.15
CA GLN A 62 -1.49 -9.90 21.73
C GLN A 62 -0.99 -8.50 21.33
N LEU A 63 -0.48 -7.71 22.27
CA LEU A 63 0.00 -6.35 22.02
C LEU A 63 1.04 -6.30 20.89
N ASP A 64 2.00 -7.23 20.92
CA ASP A 64 3.05 -7.32 19.91
C ASP A 64 2.47 -7.69 18.54
N SER A 65 1.48 -8.59 18.48
CA SER A 65 0.80 -8.96 17.23
C SER A 65 0.02 -7.79 16.64
N TYR A 66 -0.66 -6.98 17.46
CA TYR A 66 -1.36 -5.78 16.99
C TYR A 66 -0.39 -4.71 16.48
N ILE A 67 0.72 -4.48 17.18
CA ILE A 67 1.76 -3.54 16.74
C ILE A 67 2.37 -4.00 15.41
N ALA A 68 2.68 -5.29 15.30
CA ALA A 68 3.22 -5.86 14.06
C ALA A 68 2.23 -5.70 12.89
N GLY A 69 0.94 -5.99 13.12
CA GLY A 69 -0.11 -5.80 12.11
C GLY A 69 -0.25 -4.36 11.65
N LEU A 70 -0.21 -3.39 12.58
CA LEU A 70 -0.25 -1.96 12.26
C LEU A 70 0.97 -1.53 11.42
N ILE A 71 2.17 -1.97 11.78
CA ILE A 71 3.41 -1.66 11.05
C ILE A 71 3.36 -2.26 9.64
N LEU A 72 2.95 -3.53 9.50
CA LEU A 72 2.81 -4.19 8.21
C LEU A 72 1.81 -3.46 7.30
N LEU A 73 0.66 -3.05 7.85
CA LEU A 73 -0.36 -2.29 7.14
C LEU A 73 0.19 -0.94 6.64
N ALA A 74 0.93 -0.22 7.48
CA ALA A 74 1.45 1.10 7.13
C ALA A 74 2.60 1.04 6.13
N ALA A 75 3.43 0.00 6.18
CA ALA A 75 4.59 -0.17 5.29
C ALA A 75 4.20 -0.54 3.85
N ALA A 76 2.98 -1.04 3.62
CA ALA A 76 2.50 -1.42 2.29
C ALA A 76 1.74 -0.26 1.60
N PRO A 77 2.32 0.40 0.57
CA PRO A 77 1.64 1.47 -0.16
C PRO A 77 0.55 0.91 -1.07
N CYS A 78 -0.59 1.62 -1.18
CA CYS A 78 -1.67 1.22 -2.10
C CYS A 78 -1.37 1.59 -3.56
N THR A 79 -1.96 0.82 -4.46
CA THR A 79 -1.58 0.73 -5.87
C THR A 79 -2.79 0.84 -6.80
N ALA A 80 -3.93 0.25 -6.43
CA ALA A 80 -5.13 0.19 -7.27
C ALA A 80 -6.14 1.30 -6.95
N MET A 81 -6.56 1.42 -5.68
CA MET A 81 -7.67 2.29 -5.29
C MET A 81 -7.34 3.79 -5.46
N VAL A 82 -6.05 4.12 -5.41
CA VAL A 82 -5.51 5.46 -5.66
C VAL A 82 -5.88 6.03 -7.04
N PHE A 83 -6.09 5.19 -8.06
CA PHE A 83 -6.54 5.64 -9.38
C PHE A 83 -7.99 6.11 -9.39
N VAL A 84 -8.83 5.54 -8.53
CA VAL A 84 -10.24 5.94 -8.40
C VAL A 84 -10.30 7.27 -7.65
N TRP A 85 -9.60 7.37 -6.52
CA TRP A 85 -9.59 8.59 -5.71
C TRP A 85 -8.90 9.77 -6.40
N SER A 86 -7.83 9.49 -7.16
CA SER A 86 -7.21 10.49 -8.03
C SER A 86 -8.20 11.01 -9.08
N ARG A 87 -9.07 10.16 -9.64
CA ARG A 87 -10.11 10.61 -10.57
C ARG A 87 -11.19 11.44 -9.90
N LEU A 88 -11.56 11.11 -8.66
CA LEU A 88 -12.54 11.87 -7.87
C LEU A 88 -12.04 13.26 -7.44
N THR A 89 -10.73 13.50 -7.49
CA THR A 89 -10.08 14.76 -7.11
C THR A 89 -9.55 15.55 -8.31
N ASP A 90 -9.99 15.22 -9.53
CA ASP A 90 -9.49 15.81 -10.78
C ASP A 90 -7.95 15.76 -10.88
N GLY A 91 -7.39 14.66 -10.38
CA GLY A 91 -5.97 14.41 -10.32
C GLY A 91 -5.36 14.06 -11.67
N GLU A 92 -4.09 14.43 -11.85
CA GLU A 92 -3.34 14.21 -13.08
C GLU A 92 -3.04 12.70 -13.27
N PRO A 93 -3.61 12.05 -14.31
CA PRO A 93 -3.49 10.60 -14.46
C PRO A 93 -2.05 10.10 -14.64
N ASN A 94 -1.21 10.88 -15.31
CA ASN A 94 0.19 10.52 -15.54
C ASN A 94 0.99 10.53 -14.23
N PHE A 95 0.73 11.51 -13.36
CA PHE A 95 1.34 11.58 -12.04
C PHE A 95 0.99 10.34 -11.21
N THR A 96 -0.30 10.01 -11.13
CA THR A 96 -0.77 8.85 -10.36
C THR A 96 -0.20 7.54 -10.90
N LEU A 97 -0.17 7.37 -12.23
CA LEU A 97 0.39 6.17 -12.86
C LEU A 97 1.88 6.01 -12.55
N THR A 98 2.65 7.07 -12.73
CA THR A 98 4.09 7.07 -12.46
C THR A 98 4.38 6.86 -10.97
N GLN A 99 3.59 7.45 -10.08
CA GLN A 99 3.75 7.29 -8.63
C GLN A 99 3.46 5.85 -8.17
N VAL A 100 2.42 5.21 -8.70
CA VAL A 100 2.12 3.80 -8.42
C VAL A 100 3.25 2.90 -8.89
N ALA A 101 3.70 3.07 -10.15
CA ALA A 101 4.82 2.30 -10.70
C ALA A 101 6.10 2.43 -9.85
N LEU A 102 6.39 3.63 -9.38
CA LEU A 102 7.54 3.90 -8.53
C LEU A 102 7.40 3.29 -7.13
N ASN A 103 6.23 3.42 -6.50
CA ASN A 103 5.94 2.78 -5.21
C ASN A 103 6.06 1.26 -5.29
N ASP A 104 5.51 0.63 -6.34
CA ASP A 104 5.61 -0.82 -6.57
C ASP A 104 7.06 -1.26 -6.72
N THR A 105 7.84 -0.49 -7.49
CA THR A 105 9.27 -0.77 -7.68
C THR A 105 10.02 -0.70 -6.36
N ILE A 106 9.81 0.36 -5.58
CA ILE A 106 10.48 0.53 -4.28
C ILE A 106 10.04 -0.57 -3.32
N MET A 107 8.77 -0.97 -3.34
CA MET A 107 8.21 -2.00 -2.47
C MET A 107 8.91 -3.34 -2.61
N VAL A 108 9.29 -3.76 -3.81
CA VAL A 108 10.05 -5.02 -4.03
C VAL A 108 11.33 -5.08 -3.19
N PHE A 109 12.00 -3.95 -2.99
CA PHE A 109 13.30 -3.90 -2.32
C PHE A 109 13.24 -3.36 -0.90
N ALA A 110 12.38 -2.38 -0.63
CA ALA A 110 12.35 -1.63 0.62
C ALA A 110 11.35 -2.18 1.63
N PHE A 111 10.30 -2.88 1.20
CA PHE A 111 9.26 -3.38 2.11
C PHE A 111 9.84 -4.31 3.19
N ALA A 112 10.56 -5.35 2.78
CA ALA A 112 11.10 -6.33 3.71
C ALA A 112 12.15 -5.76 4.69
N PRO A 113 13.16 -5.01 4.23
CA PRO A 113 14.11 -4.36 5.14
C PRO A 113 13.45 -3.37 6.09
N LEU A 114 12.49 -2.57 5.60
CA LEU A 114 11.83 -1.55 6.42
C LEU A 114 10.96 -2.17 7.51
N VAL A 115 10.16 -3.18 7.17
CA VAL A 115 9.35 -3.93 8.14
C VAL A 115 10.26 -4.62 9.16
N GLY A 116 11.33 -5.28 8.69
CA GLY A 116 12.30 -5.93 9.58
C GLY A 116 12.94 -4.95 10.57
N LEU A 117 13.30 -3.74 10.10
CA LEU A 117 13.82 -2.68 10.94
C LEU A 117 12.80 -2.22 11.99
N LEU A 118 11.58 -1.90 11.57
CA LEU A 118 10.54 -1.36 12.47
C LEU A 118 10.06 -2.39 13.51
N LEU A 119 9.93 -3.65 13.12
CA LEU A 119 9.63 -4.75 14.04
C LEU A 119 10.78 -4.99 15.03
N GLY A 120 12.03 -4.95 14.55
CA GLY A 120 13.22 -5.03 15.40
C GLY A 120 13.31 -3.90 16.42
N LEU A 121 13.03 -2.65 16.01
CA LEU A 121 12.94 -1.49 16.90
C LEU A 121 11.82 -1.63 17.95
N SER A 122 10.77 -2.38 17.63
CA SER A 122 9.66 -2.67 18.54
C SER A 122 9.89 -3.86 19.46
N ALA A 123 11.10 -4.45 19.44
CA ALA A 123 11.50 -5.68 20.14
C ALA A 123 10.64 -6.90 19.79
N ILE A 124 10.04 -6.92 18.59
CA ILE A 124 9.22 -8.02 18.10
C ILE A 124 10.11 -8.95 17.26
N THR A 125 10.04 -10.26 17.51
CA THR A 125 10.80 -11.25 16.73
C THR A 125 10.39 -11.20 15.27
N VAL A 126 11.33 -10.89 14.38
CA VAL A 126 11.09 -10.81 12.93
C VAL A 126 11.09 -12.23 12.34
N PRO A 127 9.97 -12.70 11.76
CA PRO A 127 9.91 -14.01 11.13
C PRO A 127 10.53 -13.97 9.73
N TRP A 128 11.86 -13.83 9.64
CA TRP A 128 12.58 -13.64 8.37
C TRP A 128 12.29 -14.73 7.33
N GLY A 129 12.14 -15.98 7.75
CA GLY A 129 11.80 -17.09 6.85
C GLY A 129 10.43 -16.87 6.17
N THR A 130 9.40 -16.59 6.97
CA THR A 130 8.05 -16.30 6.46
C THR A 130 8.03 -15.03 5.64
N LEU A 131 8.70 -13.97 6.11
CA LEU A 131 8.71 -12.66 5.44
C LEU A 131 9.37 -12.74 4.06
N LEU A 132 10.54 -13.39 3.96
CA LEU A 132 11.23 -13.59 2.68
C LEU A 132 10.44 -14.51 1.74
N LEU A 133 9.80 -15.56 2.28
CA LEU A 133 8.93 -16.44 1.51
C LEU A 133 7.73 -15.67 0.94
N SER A 134 7.03 -14.89 1.77
CA SER A 134 5.87 -14.08 1.35
C SER A 134 6.28 -13.04 0.31
N VAL A 135 7.41 -12.36 0.47
CA VAL A 135 7.93 -11.41 -0.52
C VAL A 135 8.27 -12.12 -1.83
N GLY A 136 8.94 -13.27 -1.77
CA GLY A 136 9.25 -14.08 -2.95
C GLY A 136 7.98 -14.50 -3.71
N LEU A 137 7.01 -15.05 -2.99
CA LEU A 137 5.82 -15.66 -3.55
C LEU A 137 4.75 -14.65 -3.98
N TYR A 138 4.52 -13.60 -3.20
CA TYR A 138 3.44 -12.63 -3.45
C TYR A 138 3.90 -11.34 -4.14
N ILE A 139 5.21 -11.04 -4.16
CA ILE A 139 5.76 -9.85 -4.82
C ILE A 139 6.66 -10.24 -5.99
N ILE A 140 7.77 -10.95 -5.75
CA ILE A 140 8.81 -11.17 -6.77
C ILE A 140 8.28 -12.00 -7.94
N ILE A 141 7.69 -13.17 -7.67
CA ILE A 141 7.20 -14.07 -8.73
C ILE A 141 6.11 -13.37 -9.59
N PRO A 142 5.05 -12.76 -9.01
CA PRO A 142 4.05 -12.04 -9.79
C PRO A 142 4.63 -10.89 -10.61
N VAL A 143 5.58 -10.11 -10.08
CA VAL A 143 6.23 -9.01 -10.80
C VAL A 143 7.00 -9.53 -12.01
N VAL A 144 7.83 -10.56 -11.82
CA VAL A 144 8.62 -11.14 -12.92
C VAL A 144 7.71 -11.69 -14.01
N ALA A 145 6.69 -12.48 -13.64
CA ALA A 145 5.75 -13.05 -14.58
C ALA A 145 4.94 -11.97 -15.33
N ALA A 146 4.50 -10.92 -14.63
CA ALA A 146 3.78 -9.81 -15.21
C ALA A 146 4.63 -9.01 -16.21
N GLN A 147 5.89 -8.74 -15.89
CA GLN A 147 6.78 -7.98 -16.76
C GLN A 147 7.20 -8.77 -18.01
N LEU A 148 7.41 -10.08 -17.87
CA LEU A 148 7.66 -10.96 -19.02
C LEU A 148 6.45 -10.98 -19.97
N TRP A 149 5.23 -11.11 -19.44
CA TRP A 149 4.03 -11.10 -20.28
C TRP A 149 3.77 -9.73 -20.90
N ARG A 150 3.96 -8.63 -20.15
CA ARG A 150 3.87 -7.26 -20.68
C ARG A 150 4.82 -7.06 -21.87
N ALA A 151 6.07 -7.47 -21.75
CA ALA A 151 7.06 -7.37 -22.81
C ALA A 151 6.64 -8.16 -24.06
N GLN A 152 6.05 -9.34 -23.89
CA GLN A 152 5.53 -10.14 -25.01
C GLN A 152 4.32 -9.48 -25.69
N LEU A 153 3.39 -8.89 -24.93
CA LEU A 153 2.23 -8.18 -25.46
C LEU A 153 2.65 -6.96 -26.29
N LEU A 154 3.59 -6.17 -25.76
CA LEU A 154 4.12 -5.00 -26.45
C LEU A 154 4.85 -5.39 -27.75
N LYS A 155 5.62 -6.49 -27.75
CA LYS A 155 6.30 -6.99 -28.96
C LYS A 155 5.32 -7.48 -30.03
N ARG A 156 4.20 -8.12 -29.66
CA ARG A 156 3.26 -8.74 -30.60
C ARG A 156 2.22 -7.78 -31.17
N GLY A 157 1.74 -6.82 -30.36
CA GLY A 157 0.62 -5.98 -30.76
C GLY A 157 0.64 -4.58 -30.17
N GLY A 158 1.80 -4.13 -29.68
CA GLY A 158 2.00 -2.78 -29.16
C GLY A 158 1.11 -2.44 -27.96
N THR A 159 0.88 -1.15 -27.79
CA THR A 159 0.06 -0.60 -26.70
C THR A 159 -1.40 -1.04 -26.78
N THR A 160 -1.96 -1.17 -27.97
CA THR A 160 -3.36 -1.59 -28.19
C THR A 160 -3.63 -3.01 -27.67
N ALA A 161 -2.69 -3.94 -27.86
CA ALA A 161 -2.83 -5.31 -27.34
C ALA A 161 -2.74 -5.36 -25.81
N LEU A 162 -1.90 -4.51 -25.21
CA LEU A 162 -1.79 -4.35 -23.77
C LEU A 162 -3.09 -3.81 -23.17
N GLU A 163 -3.62 -2.72 -23.72
CA GLU A 163 -4.87 -2.11 -23.24
C GLU A 163 -6.07 -3.05 -23.33
N ARG A 164 -6.22 -3.78 -24.46
CA ARG A 164 -7.27 -4.79 -24.61
C ARG A 164 -7.14 -5.91 -23.58
N THR A 165 -5.93 -6.37 -23.30
CA THR A 165 -5.67 -7.40 -22.29
C THR A 165 -6.02 -6.89 -20.89
N LEU A 166 -5.57 -5.69 -20.54
CA LEU A 166 -5.86 -5.06 -19.25
C LEU A 166 -7.37 -4.85 -19.04
N ALA A 167 -8.10 -4.42 -20.08
CA ALA A 167 -9.55 -4.27 -20.02
C ALA A 167 -10.26 -5.61 -19.75
N ARG A 168 -9.79 -6.71 -20.36
CA ARG A 168 -10.32 -8.05 -20.11
C ARG A 168 -9.99 -8.57 -18.71
N LEU A 169 -8.81 -8.24 -18.19
CA LEU A 169 -8.36 -8.65 -16.85
C LEU A 169 -9.02 -7.84 -15.73
N HIS A 170 -9.62 -6.69 -16.02
CA HIS A 170 -10.25 -5.84 -15.02
C HIS A 170 -11.37 -6.57 -14.26
N PHE A 171 -12.29 -7.24 -14.98
CA PHE A 171 -13.41 -7.97 -14.36
C PHE A 171 -12.94 -9.13 -13.47
N PRO A 172 -12.08 -10.05 -13.93
CA PRO A 172 -11.50 -11.09 -13.08
C PRO A 172 -10.76 -10.53 -11.86
N SER A 173 -10.00 -9.44 -12.02
CA SER A 173 -9.29 -8.80 -10.91
C SER A 173 -10.25 -8.27 -9.86
N LEU A 174 -11.32 -7.59 -10.27
CA LEU A 174 -12.34 -7.04 -9.39
C LEU A 174 -13.12 -8.17 -8.70
N ALA A 175 -13.49 -9.21 -9.43
CA ALA A 175 -14.15 -10.38 -8.86
C ALA A 175 -13.25 -11.09 -7.82
N ALA A 176 -11.95 -11.24 -8.10
CA ALA A 176 -11.00 -11.82 -7.15
C ALA A 176 -10.81 -10.96 -5.89
N LEU A 177 -10.77 -9.64 -6.04
CA LEU A 177 -10.74 -8.70 -4.92
C LEU A 177 -11.99 -8.85 -4.04
N LEU A 178 -13.18 -8.76 -4.65
CA LEU A 178 -14.46 -8.89 -3.94
C LEU A 178 -14.61 -10.25 -3.27
N ALA A 179 -14.20 -11.34 -3.95
CA ALA A 179 -14.19 -12.67 -3.35
C ALA A 179 -13.22 -12.74 -2.16
N THR A 180 -12.04 -12.13 -2.27
CA THR A 180 -11.08 -12.07 -1.15
C THR A 180 -11.66 -11.31 0.03
N LEU A 181 -12.37 -10.19 -0.20
CA LEU A 181 -13.07 -9.46 0.85
C LEU A 181 -14.15 -10.32 1.52
N VAL A 182 -15.02 -10.97 0.74
CA VAL A 182 -16.07 -11.84 1.29
C VAL A 182 -15.46 -12.96 2.13
N LEU A 183 -14.40 -13.60 1.65
CA LEU A 183 -13.70 -14.66 2.38
C LEU A 183 -13.03 -14.13 3.65
N LEU A 184 -12.36 -12.97 3.58
CA LEU A 184 -11.69 -12.37 4.73
C LEU A 184 -12.70 -12.03 5.83
N PHE A 185 -13.79 -11.35 5.50
CA PHE A 185 -14.85 -11.02 6.45
C PHE A 185 -15.58 -12.27 6.94
N GLY A 186 -15.76 -13.29 6.08
CA GLY A 186 -16.35 -14.57 6.48
C GLY A 186 -15.48 -15.31 7.49
N PHE A 187 -14.18 -15.38 7.27
CA PHE A 187 -13.24 -16.06 8.18
C PHE A 187 -12.97 -15.28 9.47
N GLN A 188 -13.07 -13.95 9.43
CA GLN A 188 -12.88 -13.08 10.61
C GLN A 188 -14.21 -12.71 11.30
N GLY A 189 -15.33 -13.32 10.89
CA GLY A 189 -16.66 -12.95 11.36
C GLY A 189 -16.85 -13.10 12.88
N GLU A 190 -16.36 -14.20 13.47
CA GLU A 190 -16.42 -14.42 14.92
C GLU A 190 -15.61 -13.37 15.68
N GLN A 191 -14.36 -13.11 15.27
CA GLN A 191 -13.53 -12.06 15.87
C GLN A 191 -14.18 -10.68 15.78
N ILE A 192 -14.89 -10.36 14.69
CA ILE A 192 -15.59 -9.08 14.53
C ILE A 192 -16.72 -8.93 15.55
N LEU A 193 -17.45 -10.01 15.83
CA LEU A 193 -18.56 -10.02 16.80
C LEU A 193 -18.06 -10.03 18.25
N ASP A 194 -17.00 -10.79 18.54
CA ASP A 194 -16.50 -10.99 19.90
C ASP A 194 -15.59 -9.85 20.38
N GLN A 195 -14.91 -9.14 19.47
CA GLN A 195 -13.89 -8.14 19.81
C GLN A 195 -14.15 -6.74 19.24
N PRO A 196 -15.38 -6.18 19.32
CA PRO A 196 -15.69 -4.87 18.72
C PRO A 196 -14.91 -3.73 19.38
N LEU A 197 -14.66 -3.81 20.69
CA LEU A 197 -13.88 -2.81 21.42
C LEU A 197 -12.43 -2.77 20.93
N ILE A 198 -11.81 -3.94 20.71
CA ILE A 198 -10.42 -4.03 20.24
C ILE A 198 -10.33 -3.40 18.84
N ILE A 199 -11.26 -3.72 17.95
CA ILE A 199 -11.31 -3.13 16.60
C ILE A 199 -11.44 -1.61 16.67
N ALA A 200 -12.32 -1.08 17.54
CA ALA A 200 -12.46 0.35 17.73
C ALA A 200 -11.17 1.00 18.26
N LEU A 201 -10.50 0.37 19.22
CA LEU A 201 -9.22 0.85 19.76
C LEU A 201 -8.12 0.86 18.69
N LEU A 202 -8.01 -0.18 17.86
CA LEU A 202 -7.05 -0.24 16.77
C LEU A 202 -7.37 0.75 15.65
N ALA A 203 -8.66 1.08 15.43
CA ALA A 203 -9.07 2.08 14.44
C ALA A 203 -8.60 3.49 14.82
N VAL A 204 -8.44 3.82 16.10
CA VAL A 204 -8.00 5.16 16.55
C VAL A 204 -6.63 5.56 15.97
N PRO A 205 -5.53 4.81 16.21
CA PRO A 205 -4.22 5.17 15.64
C PRO A 205 -4.21 5.13 14.11
N ILE A 206 -4.98 4.23 13.49
CA ILE A 206 -5.12 4.16 12.02
C ILE A 206 -5.75 5.45 11.48
N LEU A 207 -6.87 5.90 12.07
CA LEU A 207 -7.55 7.12 11.65
C LEU A 207 -6.66 8.35 11.84
N ILE A 208 -6.03 8.49 13.01
CA ILE A 208 -5.10 9.58 13.29
C ILE A 208 -4.00 9.60 12.22
N GLN A 209 -3.41 8.45 11.92
CA GLN A 209 -2.39 8.35 10.90
C GLN A 209 -2.90 8.74 9.51
N VAL A 210 -4.06 8.24 9.09
CA VAL A 210 -4.61 8.51 7.75
C VAL A 210 -4.82 10.01 7.55
N PHE A 211 -5.45 10.69 8.52
CA PHE A 211 -5.63 12.14 8.46
C PHE A 211 -4.31 12.91 8.54
N PHE A 212 -3.40 12.48 9.41
CA PHE A 212 -2.08 13.09 9.53
C PHE A 212 -1.28 12.99 8.22
N ASN A 213 -1.15 11.80 7.65
CA ASN A 213 -0.39 11.58 6.42
C ASN A 213 -1.04 12.30 5.23
N SER A 214 -2.37 12.23 5.09
CA SER A 214 -3.09 12.94 4.03
C SER A 214 -2.90 14.45 4.14
N GLY A 215 -3.12 15.01 5.33
CA GLY A 215 -2.96 16.44 5.60
C GLY A 215 -1.53 16.92 5.40
N LEU A 216 -0.55 16.18 5.92
CA LEU A 216 0.87 16.50 5.77
C LEU A 216 1.31 16.42 4.31
N ALA A 217 0.93 15.37 3.59
CA ALA A 217 1.24 15.21 2.17
C ALA A 217 0.65 16.35 1.34
N TYR A 218 -0.63 16.69 1.56
CA TYR A 218 -1.28 17.81 0.87
C TYR A 218 -0.57 19.14 1.17
N TRP A 219 -0.28 19.40 2.45
CA TRP A 219 0.40 20.62 2.88
C TRP A 219 1.84 20.73 2.35
N LEU A 220 2.60 19.63 2.31
CA LEU A 220 3.94 19.62 1.73
C LEU A 220 3.90 19.89 0.23
N ASN A 221 2.94 19.30 -0.50
CA ASN A 221 2.73 19.59 -1.93
C ASN A 221 2.41 21.07 -2.16
N PHE A 222 1.53 21.64 -1.33
CA PHE A 222 1.22 23.06 -1.37
C PHE A 222 2.48 23.91 -1.14
N LYS A 223 3.32 23.57 -0.15
CA LYS A 223 4.57 24.28 0.14
C LYS A 223 5.61 24.21 -0.99
N VAL A 224 5.69 23.11 -1.72
CA VAL A 224 6.63 22.98 -2.84
C VAL A 224 6.09 23.60 -4.14
N GLY A 225 4.87 24.14 -4.11
CA GLY A 225 4.21 24.86 -5.21
C GLY A 225 3.51 23.95 -6.21
N GLU A 226 3.13 22.72 -5.83
CA GLU A 226 2.39 21.81 -6.70
C GLU A 226 0.92 22.22 -6.80
N LYS A 227 0.32 21.94 -7.97
CA LYS A 227 -1.11 22.19 -8.21
C LYS A 227 -1.97 21.15 -7.49
N HIS A 228 -3.25 21.48 -7.27
CA HIS A 228 -4.21 20.54 -6.68
C HIS A 228 -4.28 19.19 -7.42
N SER A 229 -4.18 19.21 -8.76
CA SER A 229 -4.18 18.00 -9.58
C SER A 229 -3.01 17.04 -9.29
N VAL A 230 -1.95 17.49 -8.61
CA VAL A 230 -0.84 16.66 -8.13
C VAL A 230 -0.93 16.46 -6.61
N ALA A 231 -1.25 17.53 -5.88
CA ALA A 231 -1.36 17.50 -4.41
C ALA A 231 -2.47 16.57 -3.90
N GLY A 232 -3.64 16.56 -4.56
CA GLY A 232 -4.77 15.70 -4.22
C GLY A 232 -4.41 14.22 -4.33
N PRO A 233 -3.96 13.73 -5.50
CA PRO A 233 -3.49 12.36 -5.65
C PRO A 233 -2.31 12.02 -4.72
N SER A 234 -1.35 12.93 -4.54
CA SER A 234 -0.21 12.72 -3.63
C SER A 234 -0.67 12.48 -2.20
N ALA A 235 -1.63 13.27 -1.71
CA ALA A 235 -2.20 13.13 -0.38
C ALA A 235 -2.92 11.79 -0.18
N LEU A 236 -3.73 11.41 -1.17
CA LEU A 236 -4.46 10.16 -1.18
C LEU A 236 -3.50 8.96 -1.21
N ILE A 237 -2.51 8.96 -2.10
CA ILE A 237 -1.48 7.92 -2.19
C ILE A 237 -0.69 7.84 -0.87
N GLY A 238 -0.32 8.99 -0.29
CA GLY A 238 0.37 9.12 0.99
C GLY A 238 -0.36 8.48 2.17
N ALA A 239 -1.70 8.51 2.14
CA ALA A 239 -2.53 7.99 3.22
C ALA A 239 -2.99 6.53 3.01
N SER A 240 -2.88 6.00 1.79
CA SER A 240 -3.44 4.71 1.42
C SER A 240 -2.59 3.53 1.90
N ASN A 241 -3.24 2.40 2.22
CA ASN A 241 -2.60 1.14 2.61
C ASN A 241 -2.97 0.01 1.64
N PHE A 242 -2.07 -0.94 1.43
CA PHE A 242 -2.33 -2.16 0.67
C PHE A 242 -2.61 -3.33 1.63
N PHE A 243 -3.85 -3.39 2.12
CA PHE A 243 -4.24 -4.30 3.19
C PHE A 243 -4.17 -5.77 2.76
N GLU A 244 -4.42 -6.07 1.49
CA GLU A 244 -4.39 -7.44 0.97
C GLU A 244 -3.00 -8.05 1.05
N LEU A 245 -1.96 -7.24 0.83
CA LEU A 245 -0.57 -7.65 1.01
C LEU A 245 -0.20 -7.75 2.50
N ALA A 246 -0.76 -6.89 3.34
CA ALA A 246 -0.51 -6.94 4.79
C ALA A 246 -1.14 -8.19 5.46
N VAL A 247 -2.23 -8.71 4.90
CA VAL A 247 -2.91 -9.92 5.37
C VAL A 247 -2.28 -11.21 4.81
N ALA A 248 -1.70 -11.14 3.60
CA ALA A 248 -1.10 -12.27 2.89
C ALA A 248 0.30 -12.64 3.40
#